data_AF-A0A378ZYF6-F1
#
_entry.id   AF-A0A378ZYF6-F1
#
_cell.length_a   1.000
_cell.length_b   1.000
_cell.length_c   1.000
_cell.angle_alpha   90.00
_cell.angle_beta   90.00
_cell.angle_gamma   90.00
#
_symmetry.space_group_name_H-M   'P 1'
#
loop_
_entity.id
_entity.type
_entity.pdbx_description
1 polymer ?
#
loop_
_entity_poly.entity_id
_entity_poly.type
_entity_poly.pdbx_seq_one_letter_code
_entity_poly.pdbx_strand_id
1 'polypeptide(L)'
;MTMKLNKSAAEAARDWWQRLHPNPVTGRGGDRAGRARLRRASGPLEALLEPQTQALIEAVRRASGKAWSLQAQFEEEETLLLRFGVLAILLAETDVHFEERQRGFAGLLGLTPDGLRAGTDDRRRWSVSRFGAMMRAWKEPDDFCRHARRALNVVRREPFDAAAFIRDVIGFDGAVQRKWTFDYYGQPQLAAGDGKAGEQESPAAGHDTPEEN
;
A
#
# COMPACT_ATOMS: atom_id res chain seq x y z
N MET A 1 -15.13 10.07 7.12
CA MET A 1 -14.96 9.65 5.72
C MET A 1 -13.48 9.77 5.40
N THR A 2 -12.82 8.74 4.87
CA THR A 2 -11.35 8.75 4.66
C THR A 2 -10.96 9.60 3.43
N MET A 3 -9.94 10.46 3.56
CA MET A 3 -9.40 11.25 2.46
C MET A 3 -8.92 10.35 1.32
N LYS A 4 -9.30 10.67 0.08
CA LYS A 4 -8.78 10.00 -1.12
C LYS A 4 -7.95 10.96 -1.93
N LEU A 5 -6.65 10.67 -2.04
CA LEU A 5 -5.74 11.45 -2.88
C LEU A 5 -6.20 11.38 -4.34
N ASN A 6 -6.44 12.56 -4.93
CA ASN A 6 -6.60 12.67 -6.38
C ASN A 6 -5.25 12.41 -7.07
N LYS A 7 -5.27 12.33 -8.41
CA LYS A 7 -4.08 11.99 -9.20
C LYS A 7 -2.91 12.96 -8.96
N SER A 8 -3.17 14.27 -9.00
CA SER A 8 -2.14 15.30 -8.81
C SER A 8 -1.51 15.24 -7.41
N ALA A 9 -2.31 14.99 -6.39
CA ALA A 9 -1.85 14.85 -5.01
C ALA A 9 -0.97 13.60 -4.81
N ALA A 10 -1.34 12.48 -5.43
CA ALA A 10 -0.54 11.26 -5.41
C ALA A 10 0.80 11.45 -6.17
N GLU A 11 0.79 12.16 -7.30
CA GLU A 11 2.00 12.53 -8.05
C GLU A 11 2.92 13.44 -7.22
N ALA A 12 2.36 14.46 -6.55
CA ALA A 12 3.15 15.32 -5.66
C ALA A 12 3.82 14.56 -4.51
N ALA A 13 3.13 13.57 -3.93
CA ALA A 13 3.72 12.70 -2.92
C ALA A 13 4.81 11.78 -3.50
N ARG A 14 4.60 11.24 -4.71
CA ARG A 14 5.61 10.45 -5.44
C ARG A 14 6.86 11.28 -5.75
N ASP A 15 6.69 12.53 -6.19
CA ASP A 15 7.79 13.45 -6.50
C ASP A 15 8.56 13.85 -5.24
N TRP A 16 7.86 14.09 -4.13
CA TRP A 16 8.49 14.27 -2.82
C TRP A 16 9.34 13.05 -2.44
N TRP A 17 8.78 11.85 -2.56
CA TRP A 17 9.48 10.60 -2.28
C TRP A 17 10.74 10.47 -3.13
N GLN A 18 10.63 10.67 -4.45
CA GLN A 18 11.79 10.61 -5.34
C GLN A 18 12.87 11.62 -4.96
N ARG A 19 12.51 12.83 -4.50
CA ARG A 19 13.49 13.85 -4.04
C ARG A 19 14.19 13.47 -2.73
N LEU A 20 13.51 12.75 -1.85
CA LEU A 20 14.09 12.24 -0.61
C LEU A 20 15.23 11.25 -0.87
N HIS A 21 15.14 10.50 -1.97
CA HIS A 21 16.09 9.45 -2.33
C HIS A 21 17.12 9.90 -3.37
N PRO A 22 18.33 9.31 -3.36
CA PRO A 22 19.28 9.51 -4.44
C PRO A 22 18.72 8.97 -5.76
N ASN A 23 18.97 9.66 -6.85
CA ASN A 23 18.67 9.18 -8.21
C ASN A 23 19.99 8.83 -8.91
N PRO A 24 20.29 7.53 -9.11
CA PRO A 24 21.53 7.10 -9.75
C PRO A 24 21.56 7.40 -11.25
N VAL A 25 20.40 7.53 -11.91
CA VAL A 25 20.30 7.84 -13.34
C VAL A 25 20.68 9.30 -13.61
N THR A 26 20.22 10.22 -12.77
CA THR A 26 20.49 11.66 -12.92
C THR A 26 21.64 12.18 -12.05
N GLY A 27 22.25 11.33 -11.22
CA GLY A 27 23.32 11.69 -10.28
C GLY A 27 22.89 12.54 -9.08
N ARG A 28 21.58 12.78 -8.89
CA ARG A 28 21.07 13.59 -7.77
C ARG A 28 21.27 12.87 -6.43
N GLY A 29 21.85 13.54 -5.43
CA GLY A 29 22.20 12.96 -4.13
C GLY A 29 21.03 12.61 -3.18
N GLY A 30 19.86 13.24 -3.35
CA GLY A 30 18.70 13.13 -2.43
C GLY A 30 18.94 13.80 -1.07
N ASP A 31 17.92 13.82 -0.19
CA ASP A 31 18.08 14.24 1.22
C ASP A 31 18.30 13.02 2.14
N ARG A 32 19.57 12.62 2.24
CA ARG A 32 19.98 11.49 3.09
C ARG A 32 19.73 11.72 4.57
N ALA A 33 19.87 12.97 5.04
CA ALA A 33 19.73 13.31 6.45
C ALA A 33 18.25 13.26 6.86
N GLY A 34 17.38 13.89 6.07
CA GLY A 34 15.93 13.81 6.26
C GLY A 34 15.42 12.38 6.19
N ARG A 35 15.88 11.59 5.21
CA ARG A 35 15.54 10.16 5.12
C ARG A 35 15.97 9.39 6.36
N ALA A 36 17.18 9.65 6.88
CA ALA A 36 17.68 8.97 8.07
C ALA A 36 16.88 9.31 9.34
N ARG A 37 16.45 10.57 9.50
CA ARG A 37 15.60 10.99 10.62
C ARG A 37 14.22 10.32 10.55
N LEU A 38 13.58 10.34 9.38
CA LEU A 38 12.28 9.67 9.18
C LEU A 38 12.33 8.16 9.45
N ARG A 39 13.40 7.46 9.04
CA ARG A 39 13.58 6.04 9.37
C ARG A 39 13.79 5.78 10.86
N ARG A 40 14.32 6.76 11.59
CA ARG A 40 14.58 6.64 13.04
C ARG A 40 13.40 7.06 13.91
N ALA A 41 12.42 7.76 13.34
CA ALA A 41 11.20 8.11 14.05
C ALA A 41 10.55 6.85 14.66
N SER A 42 10.20 6.96 15.94
CA SER A 42 9.58 5.91 16.75
C SER A 42 8.13 5.65 16.34
N GLY A 43 7.45 6.68 15.83
CA GLY A 43 6.06 6.63 15.39
C GLY A 43 5.64 7.84 14.56
N PRO A 44 4.39 7.87 14.08
CA PRO A 44 3.90 8.89 13.15
C PRO A 44 3.91 10.30 13.74
N LEU A 45 3.66 10.45 15.05
CA LEU A 45 3.69 11.73 15.73
C LEU A 45 5.09 12.36 15.72
N GLU A 46 6.13 11.57 16.00
CA GLU A 46 7.52 12.06 15.92
C GLU A 46 7.89 12.42 14.47
N ALA A 47 7.47 11.60 13.50
CA ALA A 47 7.69 11.90 12.09
C ALA A 47 6.99 13.20 11.65
N LEU A 48 5.84 13.56 12.21
CA LEU A 48 5.21 14.86 11.93
C LEU A 48 6.09 16.04 12.35
N LEU A 49 6.97 15.90 13.33
CA LEU A 49 7.88 16.97 13.73
C LEU A 49 9.03 17.18 12.73
N GLU A 50 9.25 16.23 11.82
CA GLU A 50 10.31 16.33 10.84
C GLU A 50 9.95 17.29 9.69
N PRO A 51 10.86 18.20 9.28
CA PRO A 51 10.61 19.13 8.19
C PRO A 51 10.22 18.44 6.87
N GLN A 52 10.73 17.23 6.64
CA GLN A 52 10.42 16.48 5.43
C GLN A 52 8.96 16.01 5.38
N THR A 53 8.36 15.68 6.53
CA THR A 53 6.94 15.33 6.60
C THR A 53 6.07 16.57 6.35
N GLN A 54 6.47 17.72 6.88
CA GLN A 54 5.78 18.99 6.62
C GLN A 54 5.84 19.36 5.14
N ALA A 55 7.00 19.19 4.49
CA ALA A 55 7.15 19.39 3.06
C ALA A 55 6.29 18.43 2.22
N LEU A 56 6.10 17.18 2.66
CA LEU A 56 5.18 16.23 2.03
C LEU A 56 3.73 16.72 2.12
N ILE A 57 3.28 17.06 3.34
CA ILE A 57 1.92 17.55 3.58
C ILE A 57 1.64 18.80 2.73
N GLU A 58 2.57 19.75 2.71
CA GLU A 58 2.43 20.96 1.89
C GLU A 58 2.37 20.65 0.39
N ALA A 59 3.23 19.77 -0.11
CA ALA A 59 3.24 19.39 -1.52
C ALA A 59 1.89 18.78 -1.93
N VAL A 60 1.37 17.87 -1.12
CA VAL A 60 0.08 17.22 -1.34
C VAL A 60 -1.06 18.23 -1.23
N ARG A 61 -1.08 19.07 -0.20
CA ARG A 61 -2.09 20.13 0.00
C ARG A 61 -2.17 21.08 -1.19
N ARG A 62 -1.01 21.56 -1.67
CA ARG A 62 -0.94 22.45 -2.86
C ARG A 62 -1.47 21.76 -4.11
N ALA A 63 -1.11 20.49 -4.33
CA ALA A 63 -1.55 19.72 -5.48
C ALA A 63 -3.03 19.29 -5.42
N SER A 64 -3.58 19.12 -4.22
CA SER A 64 -5.00 18.85 -3.99
C SER A 64 -5.89 20.09 -4.19
N GLY A 65 -5.35 21.30 -3.98
CA GLY A 65 -6.11 22.55 -4.11
C GLY A 65 -7.35 22.58 -3.24
N LYS A 66 -8.51 22.99 -3.80
CA LYS A 66 -9.79 23.08 -3.07
C LYS A 66 -10.31 21.71 -2.57
N ALA A 67 -9.85 20.61 -3.18
CA ALA A 67 -10.27 19.27 -2.75
C ALA A 67 -9.72 18.91 -1.36
N TRP A 68 -8.57 19.49 -0.97
CA TRP A 68 -8.02 19.31 0.37
C TRP A 68 -9.01 19.82 1.43
N SER A 69 -9.47 21.06 1.31
CA SER A 69 -10.38 21.69 2.27
C SER A 69 -11.72 20.96 2.37
N LEU A 70 -12.26 20.50 1.24
CA LEU A 70 -13.53 19.76 1.23
C LEU A 70 -13.39 18.39 1.88
N GLN A 71 -12.29 17.66 1.65
CA GLN A 71 -12.11 16.32 2.20
C GLN A 71 -11.66 16.34 3.66
N ALA A 72 -10.79 17.29 4.03
CA ALA A 72 -10.32 17.47 5.41
C ALA A 72 -11.45 17.85 6.39
N GLN A 73 -12.58 18.38 5.90
CA GLN A 73 -13.75 18.66 6.73
C GLN A 73 -14.47 17.40 7.25
N PHE A 74 -14.27 16.23 6.62
CA PHE A 74 -15.00 14.99 6.94
C PHE A 74 -14.16 13.93 7.64
N GLU A 75 -12.89 14.22 7.91
CA GLU A 75 -11.95 13.37 8.63
C GLU A 75 -11.43 14.13 9.84
N GLU A 76 -11.17 13.44 10.95
CA GLU A 76 -10.46 14.04 12.07
C GLU A 76 -9.07 14.45 11.58
N GLU A 77 -8.80 15.76 11.56
CA GLU A 77 -7.57 16.32 11.01
C GLU A 77 -6.32 15.66 11.62
N GLU A 78 -6.37 15.31 12.90
CA GLU A 78 -5.33 14.56 13.61
C GLU A 78 -5.05 13.19 12.96
N THR A 79 -6.10 12.39 12.70
CA THR A 79 -5.96 11.07 12.06
C THR A 79 -5.33 11.20 10.68
N LEU A 80 -5.73 12.21 9.90
CA LEU A 80 -5.16 12.46 8.58
C LEU A 80 -3.66 12.81 8.68
N LEU A 81 -3.30 13.72 9.59
CA LEU A 81 -1.90 14.10 9.81
C LEU A 81 -1.07 12.89 10.26
N LEU A 82 -1.56 12.08 11.18
CA LEU A 82 -0.88 10.86 11.61
C LEU A 82 -0.66 9.90 10.43
N ARG A 83 -1.60 9.76 9.49
CA ARG A 83 -1.38 8.98 8.27
C ARG A 83 -0.29 9.56 7.37
N PHE A 84 -0.12 10.87 7.31
CA PHE A 84 1.04 11.47 6.63
C PHE A 84 2.36 11.13 7.34
N GLY A 85 2.38 11.12 8.67
CA GLY A 85 3.52 10.63 9.45
C GLY A 85 3.85 9.17 9.14
N VAL A 86 2.84 8.29 9.10
CA VAL A 86 2.97 6.89 8.66
C VAL A 86 3.57 6.84 7.26
N LEU A 87 2.97 7.55 6.30
CA LEU A 87 3.41 7.54 4.91
C LEU A 87 4.88 7.98 4.78
N ALA A 88 5.27 9.07 5.44
CA ALA A 88 6.63 9.60 5.40
C ALA A 88 7.65 8.58 5.92
N ILE A 89 7.35 7.89 7.03
CA ILE A 89 8.20 6.82 7.57
C ILE A 89 8.31 5.68 6.55
N LEU A 90 7.18 5.18 6.04
CA LEU A 90 7.16 4.03 5.12
C LEU A 90 7.91 4.34 3.82
N LEU A 91 7.72 5.53 3.25
CA LEU A 91 8.42 5.99 2.04
C LEU A 91 9.91 6.26 2.26
N ALA A 92 10.34 6.57 3.48
CA ALA A 92 11.76 6.69 3.81
C ALA A 92 12.45 5.32 3.91
N GLU A 93 11.71 4.28 4.29
CA GLU A 93 12.20 2.89 4.36
C GLU A 93 12.22 2.19 2.99
N THR A 94 11.34 2.58 2.07
CA THR A 94 11.33 2.01 0.71
C THR A 94 12.57 2.41 -0.07
N ASP A 95 13.09 1.50 -0.89
CA ASP A 95 14.13 1.83 -1.86
C ASP A 95 13.46 2.28 -3.17
N VAL A 96 14.05 3.28 -3.84
CA VAL A 96 13.53 3.74 -5.13
C VAL A 96 14.01 2.80 -6.21
N HIS A 97 13.08 1.99 -6.70
CA HIS A 97 13.24 1.28 -7.95
C HIS A 97 12.52 2.07 -9.04
N PHE A 98 13.27 2.52 -10.04
CA PHE A 98 12.74 3.31 -11.16
C PHE A 98 12.06 2.43 -12.23
N GLU A 99 12.01 1.11 -12.02
CA GLU A 99 11.22 0.21 -12.85
C GLU A 99 9.75 0.30 -12.44
N GLU A 100 8.92 0.80 -13.34
CA GLU A 100 7.46 0.71 -13.21
C GLU A 100 7.04 -0.75 -13.28
N ARG A 101 6.82 -1.38 -12.12
CA ARG A 101 6.21 -2.70 -12.03
C ARG A 101 4.80 -2.59 -11.48
N GLN A 102 3.89 -3.34 -12.09
CA GLN A 102 2.45 -3.29 -11.81
C GLN A 102 2.01 -4.02 -10.52
N ARG A 103 2.93 -4.54 -9.71
CA ARG A 103 2.54 -5.31 -8.53
C ARG A 103 2.31 -4.41 -7.33
N GLY A 104 1.16 -4.56 -6.68
CA GLY A 104 0.84 -3.90 -5.43
C GLY A 104 1.61 -4.48 -4.25
N PHE A 105 1.81 -3.65 -3.22
CA PHE A 105 2.53 -4.00 -1.99
C PHE A 105 1.99 -5.28 -1.33
N ALA A 106 0.67 -5.40 -1.14
CA ALA A 106 0.07 -6.55 -0.47
C ALA A 106 0.24 -7.85 -1.26
N GLY A 107 0.19 -7.78 -2.60
CA GLY A 107 0.42 -8.93 -3.46
C GLY A 107 1.84 -9.50 -3.34
N LEU A 108 2.85 -8.65 -3.15
CA LEU A 108 4.22 -9.11 -2.92
C LEU A 108 4.39 -9.85 -1.59
N LEU A 109 3.67 -9.44 -0.55
CA LEU A 109 3.69 -10.13 0.76
C LEU A 109 3.08 -11.53 0.69
N GLY A 110 2.13 -11.71 -0.24
CA GLY A 110 1.39 -12.94 -0.45
C GLY A 110 2.13 -14.03 -1.24
N LEU A 111 3.24 -13.70 -1.88
CA LEU A 111 4.06 -14.65 -2.64
C LEU A 111 4.81 -15.62 -1.72
N THR A 112 5.29 -16.73 -2.27
CA THR A 112 6.31 -17.57 -1.64
C THR A 112 7.67 -16.84 -1.59
N PRO A 113 8.64 -17.27 -0.76
CA PRO A 113 10.00 -16.72 -0.77
C PRO A 113 10.59 -16.62 -2.18
N ASP A 114 10.34 -17.62 -3.02
CA ASP A 114 10.82 -17.70 -4.41
C ASP A 114 10.06 -16.79 -5.39
N GLY A 115 9.07 -16.02 -4.91
CA GLY A 115 8.30 -15.07 -5.71
C GLY A 115 7.16 -15.68 -6.52
N LEU A 116 6.81 -16.94 -6.23
CA LEU A 116 5.70 -17.65 -6.86
C LEU A 116 4.39 -17.37 -6.11
N ARG A 117 3.25 -17.62 -6.78
CA ARG A 117 1.95 -17.57 -6.11
C ARG A 117 1.88 -18.74 -5.13
N ALA A 118 1.56 -18.44 -3.87
CA ALA A 118 1.39 -19.44 -2.84
C ALA A 118 0.07 -20.20 -3.03
N GLY A 119 0.14 -21.52 -3.10
CA GLY A 119 -1.00 -22.42 -2.92
C GLY A 119 -1.53 -22.41 -1.48
N THR A 120 -2.41 -23.35 -1.17
CA THR A 120 -3.02 -23.47 0.18
C THR A 120 -2.00 -23.82 1.26
N ASP A 121 -1.03 -24.67 0.95
CA ASP A 121 -0.04 -25.17 1.92
C ASP A 121 1.32 -24.45 1.85
N ASP A 122 1.48 -23.53 0.90
CA ASP A 122 2.75 -22.84 0.69
C ASP A 122 3.03 -21.78 1.75
N ARG A 123 4.28 -21.75 2.20
CA ARG A 123 4.76 -20.69 3.08
C ARG A 123 4.87 -19.37 2.31
N ARG A 124 4.09 -18.38 2.72
CA ARG A 124 4.15 -17.00 2.20
C ARG A 124 5.31 -16.20 2.81
N ARG A 125 5.79 -15.18 2.09
CA ARG A 125 6.83 -14.22 2.51
C ARG A 125 6.45 -13.54 3.81
N TRP A 126 5.19 -13.12 3.91
CA TRP A 126 4.59 -12.64 5.15
C TRP A 126 3.52 -13.62 5.59
N SER A 127 3.55 -14.08 6.84
CA SER A 127 2.56 -15.04 7.33
C SER A 127 1.16 -14.41 7.39
N VAL A 128 0.12 -15.22 7.14
CA VAL A 128 -1.30 -14.82 7.21
C VAL A 128 -1.63 -14.12 8.53
N SER A 129 -1.19 -14.65 9.67
CA SER A 129 -1.49 -14.06 10.98
C SER A 129 -0.89 -12.66 11.15
N ARG A 130 0.33 -12.42 10.66
CA ARG A 130 0.97 -11.10 10.68
C ARG A 130 0.31 -10.13 9.69
N PHE A 131 -0.13 -10.61 8.54
CA PHE A 131 -0.92 -9.80 7.60
C PHE A 131 -2.25 -9.39 8.23
N GLY A 132 -2.98 -10.34 8.83
CA GLY A 132 -4.23 -10.07 9.54
C GLY A 132 -4.07 -9.11 10.72
N ALA A 133 -2.96 -9.21 11.47
CA ALA A 133 -2.64 -8.24 12.52
C ALA A 133 -2.45 -6.82 11.96
N MET A 134 -1.69 -6.67 10.87
CA MET A 134 -1.53 -5.39 10.17
C MET A 134 -2.89 -4.83 9.69
N MET A 135 -3.72 -5.70 9.11
CA MET A 135 -5.05 -5.31 8.60
C MET A 135 -6.03 -4.93 9.71
N ARG A 136 -5.84 -5.38 10.95
CA ARG A 136 -6.67 -4.97 12.10
C ARG A 136 -6.17 -3.68 12.74
N ALA A 137 -4.86 -3.46 12.70
CA ALA A 137 -4.21 -2.29 13.28
C ALA A 137 -4.42 -0.99 12.50
N TRP A 138 -5.08 -0.99 11.33
CA TRP A 138 -5.14 0.18 10.45
C TRP A 138 -5.77 1.45 11.07
N LYS A 139 -6.63 1.29 12.09
CA LYS A 139 -7.21 2.41 12.83
C LYS A 139 -6.25 3.02 13.85
N GLU A 140 -5.18 2.31 14.19
CA GLU A 140 -4.15 2.68 15.16
C GLU A 140 -2.85 3.01 14.40
N PRO A 141 -2.57 4.28 14.07
CA PRO A 141 -1.48 4.65 13.15
C PRO A 141 -0.10 4.10 13.55
N ASP A 142 0.22 4.10 14.85
CA ASP A 142 1.48 3.56 15.37
C ASP A 142 1.63 2.05 15.16
N ASP A 143 0.57 1.28 15.48
CA ASP A 143 0.58 -0.18 15.32
C ASP A 143 0.59 -0.57 13.84
N PHE A 144 -0.21 0.12 13.02
CA PHE A 144 -0.18 -0.06 11.57
C PHE A 144 1.21 0.24 11.01
N CYS A 145 1.82 1.37 11.40
CA CYS A 145 3.17 1.75 10.97
C CYS A 145 4.19 0.66 11.35
N ARG A 146 4.15 0.18 12.60
CA ARG A 146 5.06 -0.87 13.08
C ARG A 146 4.94 -2.16 12.27
N HIS A 147 3.71 -2.59 11.97
CA HIS A 147 3.47 -3.77 11.14
C HIS A 147 3.92 -3.55 9.70
N ALA A 148 3.57 -2.42 9.09
CA ALA A 148 3.90 -2.08 7.72
C ALA A 148 5.41 -1.94 7.51
N ARG A 149 6.17 -1.35 8.45
CA ARG A 149 7.64 -1.29 8.41
C ARG A 149 8.27 -2.69 8.36
N ARG A 150 7.77 -3.61 9.20
CA ARG A 150 8.28 -4.99 9.21
C ARG A 150 7.95 -5.71 7.90
N ALA A 151 6.76 -5.47 7.34
CA ALA A 151 6.36 -6.01 6.05
C ALA A 151 7.21 -5.45 4.89
N LEU A 152 7.50 -4.15 4.89
CA LEU A 152 8.40 -3.51 3.91
C LEU A 152 9.79 -4.13 3.92
N ASN A 153 10.34 -4.46 5.10
CA ASN A 153 11.64 -5.12 5.19
C ASN A 153 11.66 -6.50 4.51
N VAL A 154 10.52 -7.19 4.42
CA VAL A 154 10.42 -8.48 3.71
C VAL A 154 10.42 -8.30 2.19
N VAL A 155 9.89 -7.19 1.70
CA VAL A 155 9.80 -6.89 0.25
C VAL A 155 10.82 -5.86 -0.22
N ARG A 156 11.80 -5.51 0.61
CA ARG A 156 12.68 -4.34 0.42
C ARG A 156 13.40 -4.29 -0.95
N ARG A 157 13.71 -5.45 -1.54
CA ARG A 157 14.43 -5.55 -2.82
C ARG A 157 13.51 -5.66 -4.04
N GLU A 158 12.21 -5.63 -3.82
CA GLU A 158 11.22 -5.87 -4.87
C GLU A 158 10.55 -4.54 -5.25
N PRO A 159 10.62 -4.12 -6.52
CA PRO A 159 9.88 -2.95 -6.98
C PRO A 159 8.37 -3.20 -6.85
N PHE A 160 7.64 -2.19 -6.37
CA PHE A 160 6.18 -2.17 -6.35
C PHE A 160 5.65 -0.80 -6.78
N ASP A 161 4.37 -0.75 -7.10
CA ASP A 161 3.69 0.49 -7.48
C ASP A 161 3.59 1.44 -6.28
N ALA A 162 4.56 2.35 -6.17
CA ALA A 162 4.62 3.35 -5.12
C ALA A 162 3.44 4.33 -5.18
N ALA A 163 2.90 4.64 -6.36
CA ALA A 163 1.78 5.56 -6.49
C ALA A 163 0.47 4.93 -5.99
N ALA A 164 0.24 3.65 -6.27
CA ALA A 164 -0.84 2.89 -5.65
C ALA A 164 -0.65 2.79 -4.14
N PHE A 165 0.56 2.48 -3.67
CA PHE A 165 0.85 2.37 -2.24
C PHE A 165 0.61 3.69 -1.48
N ILE A 166 1.04 4.83 -2.02
CA ILE A 166 0.80 6.16 -1.43
C ILE A 166 -0.70 6.42 -1.28
N ARG A 167 -1.47 6.18 -2.36
CA ARG A 167 -2.93 6.36 -2.34
C ARG A 167 -3.59 5.44 -1.31
N ASP A 168 -3.18 4.18 -1.27
CA ASP A 168 -3.73 3.18 -0.37
C ASP A 168 -3.43 3.50 1.11
N VAL A 169 -2.22 3.97 1.44
CA VAL A 169 -1.84 4.29 2.84
C VAL A 169 -2.58 5.53 3.36
N ILE A 170 -2.68 6.60 2.58
CA ILE A 170 -3.42 7.80 3.00
C ILE A 170 -4.92 7.51 3.04
N GLY A 171 -5.41 6.83 2.00
CA GLY A 171 -6.82 6.49 1.82
C GLY A 171 -7.23 5.19 2.50
N PHE A 172 -6.48 4.71 3.49
CA PHE A 172 -6.70 3.38 4.05
C PHE A 172 -8.08 3.31 4.73
N ASP A 173 -8.96 2.51 4.16
CA ASP A 173 -10.33 2.28 4.59
C ASP A 173 -10.72 0.81 4.37
N GLY A 174 -11.99 0.47 4.59
CA GLY A 174 -12.47 -0.90 4.34
C GLY A 174 -12.38 -1.35 2.87
N ALA A 175 -12.40 -0.43 1.90
CA ALA A 175 -12.20 -0.78 0.50
C ALA A 175 -10.72 -1.11 0.22
N VAL A 176 -9.78 -0.31 0.74
CA VAL A 176 -8.34 -0.61 0.65
C VAL A 176 -8.00 -1.89 1.39
N GLN A 177 -8.57 -2.12 2.58
CA GLN A 177 -8.37 -3.35 3.34
C GLN A 177 -8.81 -4.60 2.55
N ARG A 178 -9.99 -4.54 1.89
CA ARG A 178 -10.47 -5.62 1.01
C ARG A 178 -9.54 -5.81 -0.18
N LYS A 179 -9.17 -4.72 -0.88
CA LYS A 179 -8.22 -4.75 -2.01
C LYS A 179 -6.92 -5.44 -1.62
N TRP A 180 -6.27 -4.99 -0.54
CA TRP A 180 -5.01 -5.57 -0.07
C TRP A 180 -5.17 -7.04 0.33
N THR A 181 -6.31 -7.42 0.90
CA THR A 181 -6.58 -8.83 1.24
C THR A 181 -6.63 -9.71 -0.01
N PHE A 182 -7.36 -9.30 -1.04
CA PHE A 182 -7.42 -10.03 -2.31
C PHE A 182 -6.09 -10.06 -3.05
N ASP A 183 -5.37 -8.93 -3.07
CA ASP A 183 -4.03 -8.85 -3.65
C ASP A 183 -3.10 -9.85 -2.96
N TYR A 184 -3.11 -9.89 -1.62
CA TYR A 184 -2.32 -10.81 -0.82
C TYR A 184 -2.61 -12.28 -1.13
N TYR A 185 -3.87 -12.66 -1.36
CA TYR A 185 -4.22 -14.03 -1.77
C TYR A 185 -4.05 -14.30 -3.27
N GLY A 186 -3.61 -13.32 -4.07
CA GLY A 186 -3.39 -13.47 -5.50
C GLY A 186 -4.67 -13.46 -6.34
N GLN A 187 -5.73 -12.84 -5.82
CA GLN A 187 -7.05 -12.75 -6.44
C GLN A 187 -7.52 -11.29 -6.65
N PRO A 188 -6.70 -10.39 -7.24
CA PRO A 188 -7.00 -8.96 -7.35
C PRO A 188 -8.33 -8.66 -8.06
N GLN A 189 -8.75 -9.51 -9.00
CA GLN A 189 -10.02 -9.40 -9.72
C GLN A 189 -11.25 -9.47 -8.80
N LEU A 190 -11.15 -10.20 -7.69
CA LEU A 190 -12.26 -10.34 -6.74
C LEU A 190 -12.41 -9.11 -5.83
N ALA A 191 -11.41 -8.22 -5.81
CA ALA A 191 -11.50 -6.94 -5.10
C ALA A 191 -12.44 -5.94 -5.76
N ALA A 192 -12.61 -6.02 -7.09
CA ALA A 192 -13.38 -5.06 -7.87
C ALA A 192 -14.89 -5.22 -7.72
N GLY A 193 -15.37 -6.37 -7.26
CA GLY A 193 -16.79 -6.59 -7.00
C GLY A 193 -17.68 -6.25 -8.20
N ASP A 194 -17.31 -6.67 -9.41
CA ASP A 194 -18.27 -6.69 -10.50
C ASP A 194 -19.29 -7.79 -10.21
N GLY A 195 -20.56 -7.40 -10.15
CA GLY A 195 -21.72 -8.28 -10.09
C GLY A 195 -21.91 -9.11 -11.36
N LYS A 196 -20.86 -9.79 -11.82
CA LYS A 196 -20.97 -10.96 -12.68
C LYS A 196 -20.45 -12.14 -11.87
N ALA A 197 -21.38 -12.74 -11.12
CA ALA A 197 -21.29 -14.14 -10.80
C ALA A 197 -20.89 -14.84 -12.11
N GLY A 198 -19.69 -15.42 -12.13
CA GLY A 198 -19.33 -16.32 -13.19
C GLY A 198 -20.45 -17.35 -13.28
N GLU A 199 -21.05 -17.44 -14.46
CA GLU A 199 -21.72 -18.66 -14.89
C GLU A 199 -20.76 -19.79 -14.55
N GLN A 200 -21.09 -20.52 -13.49
CA GLN A 200 -20.63 -21.87 -13.34
C GLN A 200 -21.25 -22.61 -14.53
N GLU A 201 -20.47 -22.83 -15.57
CA GLU A 201 -20.70 -23.97 -16.44
C GLU A 201 -20.70 -25.21 -15.53
N SER A 202 -21.90 -25.62 -15.14
CA SER A 202 -22.17 -26.99 -14.71
C SER A 202 -21.61 -27.91 -15.78
N PRO A 203 -20.70 -28.84 -15.45
CA PRO A 203 -20.45 -29.95 -16.34
C PRO A 203 -21.75 -30.74 -16.41
N ALA A 204 -22.37 -30.72 -17.59
CA ALA A 204 -23.50 -31.57 -17.90
C ALA A 204 -23.13 -33.01 -17.53
N ALA A 205 -23.85 -33.57 -16.55
CA ALA A 205 -23.82 -34.99 -16.27
C ALA A 205 -24.40 -35.71 -17.49
N GLY A 206 -23.52 -36.12 -18.41
CA GLY A 206 -23.83 -37.12 -19.42
C GLY A 206 -23.97 -38.46 -18.71
N HIS A 207 -25.19 -38.76 -18.27
CA HIS A 207 -25.56 -40.09 -17.80
C HIS A 207 -25.99 -40.90 -19.03
N ASP A 208 -25.01 -41.43 -19.77
CA ASP A 208 -25.26 -42.52 -20.72
C ASP A 208 -25.46 -43.81 -19.92
N THR A 209 -26.71 -44.21 -19.73
CA THR A 209 -27.07 -45.59 -19.39
C THR A 209 -27.06 -46.44 -20.65
N PRO A 210 -26.30 -47.55 -20.71
CA PRO A 210 -26.49 -48.55 -21.74
C PRO A 210 -27.69 -49.43 -21.36
N GLU A 211 -28.73 -49.46 -22.21
CA GLU A 211 -29.73 -50.51 -22.20
C GLU A 211 -29.13 -51.76 -22.85
N GLU A 212 -28.98 -52.83 -22.06
CA GLU A 212 -28.83 -54.21 -22.55
C GLU A 212 -30.16 -54.96 -22.37
N ASN A 213 -30.51 -55.70 -23.44
CA ASN A 213 -31.60 -56.67 -23.67
C ASN A 213 -32.93 -56.17 -24.24
#